data_AF-A0A7C7ZLU5-F1
#
_entry.id   AF-A0A7C7ZLU5-F1
#
_cell.length_a   1.000
_cell.length_b   1.000
_cell.length_c   1.000
_cell.angle_alpha   90.00
_cell.angle_beta   90.00
_cell.angle_gamma   90.00
#
_symmetry.space_group_name_H-M   'P 1'
#
loop_
_entity.id
_entity.type
_entity.pdbx_description
1 polymer ?
#
loop_
_entity_poly.entity_id
_entity_poly.type
_entity_poly.pdbx_seq_one_letter_code
_entity_poly.pdbx_strand_id
1 'polypeptide(L)'
;MPRHIAIIMDGNGRWAQQRYKPRAFGHKAGVDALRATIESCSSLGVEVLTVFAFSSENWSRPTKEVEVLMSLFMLTLKSQAKRLHKNNIRLKVIGDRARFSPSLQSKILEVESLTEGNSGLTLVVA
;
A
#
# COMPACT_ATOMS: atom_id res chain seq x y z
N MET A 1 4.25 22.81 -5.54
CA MET A 1 3.88 21.47 -5.06
C MET A 1 5.11 20.57 -5.16
N PRO A 2 5.44 19.73 -4.16
CA PRO A 2 6.48 18.72 -4.31
C PRO A 2 6.12 17.71 -5.41
N ARG A 3 7.07 17.36 -6.26
CA ARG A 3 6.86 16.36 -7.33
C ARG A 3 6.79 14.94 -6.76
N HIS A 4 7.53 14.68 -5.69
CA HIS A 4 7.60 13.36 -5.05
C HIS A 4 7.49 13.51 -3.53
N ILE A 5 6.58 12.75 -2.92
CA ILE A 5 6.40 12.63 -1.47
C ILE A 5 6.64 11.17 -1.08
N ALA A 6 7.39 10.94 0.01
CA ALA A 6 7.57 9.62 0.62
C ALA A 6 7.01 9.62 2.04
N ILE A 7 6.23 8.58 2.39
CA ILE A 7 5.58 8.45 3.70
C ILE A 7 5.95 7.10 4.30
N ILE A 8 6.43 7.13 5.55
CA ILE A 8 6.56 5.92 6.37
C ILE A 8 5.24 5.72 7.11
N MET A 9 4.53 4.64 6.81
CA MET A 9 3.22 4.35 7.40
C MET A 9 3.35 3.65 8.77
N ASP A 10 3.73 4.40 9.81
CA ASP A 10 3.85 3.87 11.18
C ASP A 10 2.64 4.25 12.06
N GLY A 11 2.50 3.56 13.19
CA GLY A 11 1.57 3.92 14.26
C GLY A 11 0.24 3.17 14.24
N ASN A 12 -0.07 2.41 13.18
CA ASN A 12 -1.33 1.64 13.07
C ASN A 12 -1.61 0.77 14.31
N GLY A 13 -0.61 0.01 14.76
CA GLY A 13 -0.74 -0.84 15.95
C GLY A 13 -0.98 -0.04 17.23
N ARG A 14 -0.22 1.05 17.44
CA ARG A 14 -0.35 1.93 18.61
C ARG A 14 -1.72 2.63 18.62
N TRP A 15 -2.20 3.08 17.46
CA TRP A 15 -3.50 3.72 17.29
C TRP A 15 -4.66 2.80 17.70
N ALA A 16 -4.56 1.50 17.37
CA ALA A 16 -5.56 0.50 17.76
C ALA A 16 -5.51 0.20 19.27
N GLN A 17 -4.31 0.07 19.85
CA GLN A 17 -4.11 -0.18 21.28
C GLN A 17 -4.69 0.94 22.15
N GLN A 18 -4.48 2.21 21.77
CA GLN A 18 -5.05 3.38 22.45
C GLN A 18 -6.59 3.39 22.46
N ARG A 19 -7.23 2.56 21.62
CA ARG A 19 -8.68 2.43 21.50
C ARG A 19 -9.19 1.09 22.02
N TYR A 20 -8.34 0.31 22.68
CA TYR A 20 -8.65 -1.04 23.16
C TYR A 20 -9.16 -1.96 22.03
N LYS A 21 -8.60 -1.81 20.82
CA LYS A 21 -8.92 -2.62 19.63
C LYS A 21 -7.75 -3.53 19.22
N PRO A 22 -8.03 -4.67 18.56
CA PRO A 22 -7.00 -5.50 17.94
C PRO A 22 -6.16 -4.72 16.92
N ARG A 23 -4.87 -5.02 16.78
CA ARG A 23 -3.96 -4.34 15.81
C ARG A 23 -4.48 -4.32 14.38
N ALA A 24 -5.20 -5.38 13.97
CA ALA A 24 -5.85 -5.46 12.66
C ALA A 24 -6.81 -4.27 12.37
N PHE A 25 -7.48 -3.72 13.39
CA PHE A 25 -8.29 -2.50 13.22
C PHE A 25 -7.45 -1.29 12.83
N GLY A 26 -6.26 -1.16 13.41
CA GLY A 26 -5.33 -0.10 13.06
C GLY A 26 -4.83 -0.22 11.63
N HIS A 27 -4.55 -1.45 11.16
CA HIS A 27 -4.16 -1.68 9.77
C HIS A 27 -5.28 -1.31 8.79
N LYS A 28 -6.54 -1.62 9.12
CA LYS A 28 -7.69 -1.19 8.32
C LYS A 28 -7.81 0.34 8.28
N ALA A 29 -7.67 1.03 9.41
CA ALA A 29 -7.66 2.49 9.47
C ALA A 29 -6.49 3.09 8.64
N GLY A 30 -5.33 2.44 8.64
CA GLY A 30 -4.19 2.81 7.79
C GLY A 30 -4.51 2.71 6.30
N VAL A 31 -5.27 1.72 5.85
CA VAL A 31 -5.73 1.61 4.45
C VAL A 31 -6.65 2.77 4.07
N ASP A 32 -7.57 3.15 4.96
CA ASP A 32 -8.47 4.29 4.74
C ASP A 32 -7.69 5.62 4.68
N ALA A 33 -6.70 5.80 5.55
CA ALA A 33 -5.81 6.96 5.54
C ALA A 33 -4.96 7.04 4.27
N LEU A 34 -4.41 5.91 3.81
CA LEU A 34 -3.67 5.81 2.55
C LEU A 34 -4.53 6.22 1.36
N ARG A 35 -5.78 5.75 1.32
CA ARG A 35 -6.75 6.11 0.28
C ARG A 35 -6.95 7.62 0.22
N ALA A 36 -7.24 8.27 1.34
CA ALA A 36 -7.44 9.72 1.41
C ALA A 36 -6.18 10.49 0.99
N THR A 37 -5.00 9.96 1.36
CA THR A 37 -3.71 10.55 1.00
C THR A 37 -3.44 10.49 -0.50
N ILE A 38 -3.74 9.35 -1.14
CA ILE A 38 -3.63 9.18 -2.60
C ILE A 38 -4.55 10.16 -3.33
N GLU A 39 -5.81 10.25 -2.90
CA GLU A 39 -6.80 11.18 -3.48
C GLU A 39 -6.32 12.64 -3.36
N SER A 40 -5.77 13.01 -2.21
CA SER A 40 -5.24 14.36 -1.96
C SER A 40 -3.97 14.65 -2.79
N CYS A 41 -3.03 13.70 -2.86
CA CYS A 41 -1.82 13.87 -3.67
C CYS A 41 -2.15 14.02 -5.15
N SER A 42 -3.10 13.21 -5.64
CA SER A 42 -3.57 13.29 -7.02
C SER A 42 -4.25 14.63 -7.33
N SER A 43 -5.08 15.16 -6.43
CA SER A 43 -5.77 16.45 -6.66
C SER A 43 -4.83 17.64 -6.55
N LEU A 44 -3.79 17.54 -5.73
CA LEU A 44 -2.77 18.57 -5.55
C LEU A 44 -1.70 18.58 -6.66
N GLY A 45 -1.71 17.62 -7.57
CA GLY A 45 -0.74 17.52 -8.67
C GLY A 45 0.62 16.98 -8.25
N VAL A 46 0.68 16.14 -7.22
CA VAL A 46 1.88 15.37 -6.88
C VAL A 46 2.06 14.28 -7.96
N GLU A 47 3.29 14.12 -8.47
CA GLU A 47 3.58 13.16 -9.53
C GLU A 47 3.86 11.76 -8.97
N VAL A 48 4.54 11.68 -7.82
CA VAL A 48 4.90 10.41 -7.19
C VAL A 48 4.59 10.43 -5.69
N LEU A 49 3.88 9.40 -5.24
CA LEU A 49 3.69 9.11 -3.82
C LEU A 49 4.31 7.75 -3.50
N THR A 50 5.37 7.74 -2.70
CA THR A 50 5.94 6.51 -2.15
C THR A 50 5.40 6.26 -0.75
N VAL A 51 4.90 5.07 -0.50
CA VAL A 51 4.49 4.63 0.83
C VAL A 51 5.31 3.41 1.24
N PHE A 52 5.96 3.51 2.39
CA PHE A 52 6.71 2.42 2.99
C PHE A 52 5.73 1.56 3.78
N ALA A 53 5.31 0.45 3.15
CA ALA A 53 4.35 -0.47 3.73
C ALA A 53 5.05 -1.66 4.38
N PHE A 54 6.23 -2.04 3.86
CA PHE A 54 6.97 -3.21 4.31
C PHE A 54 8.47 -2.93 4.44
N SER A 55 8.96 -3.08 5.67
CA SER A 55 10.37 -3.03 5.99
C SER A 55 10.97 -4.43 6.07
N SER A 56 12.29 -4.57 5.92
CA SER A 56 13.00 -5.82 6.23
C SER A 56 12.70 -6.30 7.66
N GLU A 57 12.50 -5.35 8.57
CA GLU A 57 12.18 -5.55 9.98
C GLU A 57 10.73 -6.03 10.19
N ASN A 58 9.84 -5.90 9.20
CA ASN A 58 8.51 -6.50 9.29
C ASN A 58 8.58 -8.03 9.29
N TRP A 59 9.60 -8.62 8.67
CA TRP A 59 9.79 -10.07 8.63
C TRP A 59 10.26 -10.66 9.96
N SER A 60 10.77 -9.84 10.90
CA SER A 60 11.13 -10.31 12.24
C SER A 60 9.94 -10.33 13.21
N ARG A 61 8.73 -9.96 12.76
CA ARG A 61 7.50 -10.05 13.56
C ARG A 61 6.98 -11.49 13.63
N PRO A 62 6.10 -11.81 14.60
CA PRO A 62 5.47 -13.12 14.67
C PRO A 62 4.78 -13.49 13.36
N THR A 63 4.94 -14.74 12.90
CA THR A 63 4.46 -15.23 11.59
C THR A 63 3.00 -14.89 11.33
N LYS A 64 2.12 -15.06 12.33
CA LYS A 64 0.70 -14.72 12.24
C LYS A 64 0.44 -13.25 11.92
N GLU A 65 1.25 -12.33 12.45
CA GLU A 65 1.12 -10.90 12.15
C GLU A 65 1.52 -10.62 10.70
N VAL A 66 2.61 -11.24 10.23
CA VAL A 66 3.07 -11.13 8.84
C VAL A 66 2.02 -11.68 7.87
N GLU A 67 1.43 -12.84 8.15
CA GLU A 67 0.38 -13.44 7.32
C GLU A 67 -0.87 -12.55 7.20
N VAL A 68 -1.29 -11.93 8.31
CA VAL A 68 -2.41 -10.97 8.32
C VAL A 68 -2.07 -9.76 7.46
N LEU A 69 -0.86 -9.21 7.58
CA LEU A 69 -0.41 -8.08 6.78
C LEU A 69 -0.39 -8.41 5.27
N MET A 70 0.16 -9.57 4.89
CA MET A 70 0.19 -10.02 3.50
C MET A 70 -1.22 -10.24 2.94
N SER A 71 -2.11 -10.82 3.76
CA SER A 71 -3.51 -11.04 3.38
C SER A 71 -4.25 -9.70 3.17
N LEU A 72 -4.03 -8.72 4.04
CA LEU A 72 -4.58 -7.37 3.89
C LEU A 72 -4.05 -6.68 2.63
N PHE A 73 -2.76 -6.84 2.32
CA PHE A 73 -2.18 -6.29 1.11
C PHE A 73 -2.79 -6.92 -0.15
N MET A 74 -2.91 -8.24 -0.19
CA MET A 74 -3.58 -8.96 -1.29
C MET A 74 -5.03 -8.49 -1.49
N LEU A 75 -5.81 -8.36 -0.41
CA LEU A 75 -7.19 -7.88 -0.46
C LEU A 75 -7.26 -6.43 -0.97
N THR A 76 -6.32 -5.59 -0.55
CA THR A 76 -6.22 -4.20 -1.00
C THR A 76 -5.92 -4.13 -2.49
N LEU A 77 -4.92 -4.86 -2.98
CA LEU A 77 -4.62 -4.92 -4.42
C LEU A 77 -5.83 -5.39 -5.24
N LYS A 78 -6.50 -6.47 -4.81
CA LYS A 78 -7.70 -7.00 -5.49
C LYS A 78 -8.83 -5.97 -5.56
N SER A 79 -9.11 -5.26 -4.46
CA SER A 79 -10.22 -4.31 -4.38
C SER A 79 -9.92 -2.96 -5.06
N GLN A 80 -8.64 -2.55 -5.08
CA GLN A 80 -8.25 -1.22 -5.56
C GLN A 80 -7.75 -1.20 -7.00
N ALA A 81 -7.35 -2.34 -7.61
CA ALA A 81 -6.78 -2.37 -8.96
C ALA A 81 -7.60 -1.60 -10.02
N LYS A 82 -8.90 -1.92 -10.14
CA LYS A 82 -9.83 -1.23 -11.05
C LYS A 82 -9.96 0.25 -10.74
N ARG A 83 -9.87 0.61 -9.46
CA ARG A 83 -10.03 1.99 -8.99
C ARG A 83 -8.79 2.84 -9.27
N LEU A 84 -7.60 2.28 -9.06
CA LEU A 84 -6.33 2.90 -9.45
C LEU A 84 -6.35 3.18 -10.95
N HIS A 85 -6.73 2.17 -11.75
CA HIS A 85 -6.85 2.34 -13.20
C HIS A 85 -7.85 3.43 -13.59
N LYS A 86 -9.08 3.37 -13.06
CA LYS A 86 -10.12 4.38 -13.31
C LYS A 86 -9.69 5.81 -12.93
N ASN A 87 -8.88 5.94 -11.89
CA ASN A 87 -8.39 7.23 -11.41
C ASN A 87 -7.09 7.68 -12.09
N ASN A 88 -6.66 7.02 -13.17
CA ASN A 88 -5.40 7.30 -13.89
C ASN A 88 -4.16 7.25 -12.97
N ILE A 89 -4.14 6.34 -11.99
CA ILE A 89 -3.02 6.16 -11.06
C ILE A 89 -2.18 4.96 -11.52
N ARG A 90 -0.87 5.16 -11.66
CA ARG A 90 0.08 4.10 -11.98
C ARG A 90 0.59 3.46 -10.69
N LEU A 91 0.48 2.14 -10.54
CA LEU A 91 1.07 1.41 -9.41
C LEU A 91 2.47 0.90 -9.76
N LYS A 92 3.39 1.01 -8.81
CA LYS A 92 4.66 0.28 -8.80
C LYS A 92 4.92 -0.29 -7.41
N VAL A 93 5.40 -1.53 -7.33
CA VAL A 93 5.89 -2.13 -6.09
C VAL A 93 7.40 -2.26 -6.19
N ILE A 94 8.16 -1.79 -5.22
CA ILE A 94 9.63 -1.88 -5.24
C ILE A 94 10.13 -2.73 -4.07
N GLY A 95 11.40 -3.15 -4.10
CA GLY A 95 12.00 -4.00 -3.07
C GLY A 95 12.02 -5.50 -3.41
N ASP A 96 12.42 -6.31 -2.43
CA ASP A 96 12.53 -7.76 -2.57
C ASP A 96 11.16 -8.45 -2.52
N ARG A 97 10.72 -8.96 -3.67
CA ARG A 97 9.44 -9.66 -3.83
C ARG A 97 9.54 -11.17 -3.57
N ALA A 98 10.74 -11.73 -3.40
CA ALA A 98 10.95 -13.18 -3.29
C ALA A 98 10.27 -13.79 -2.05
N ARG A 99 10.08 -12.97 -1.00
CA ARG A 99 9.42 -13.36 0.24
C ARG A 99 7.88 -13.35 0.16
N PHE A 100 7.31 -12.80 -0.90
CA PHE A 100 5.86 -12.85 -1.11
C PHE A 100 5.43 -14.21 -1.66
N SER A 101 4.21 -14.64 -1.32
CA SER A 101 3.65 -15.85 -1.92
C SER A 101 3.59 -15.70 -3.45
N PRO A 102 3.72 -16.80 -4.22
CA PRO A 102 3.61 -16.73 -5.68
C PRO A 102 2.31 -16.07 -6.14
N SER A 103 1.20 -16.33 -5.44
CA SER A 103 -0.10 -15.70 -5.72
C SER A 103 -0.09 -14.19 -5.55
N LEU A 104 0.62 -13.66 -4.55
CA LEU A 104 0.75 -12.23 -4.33
C LEU A 104 1.69 -11.60 -5.37
N GLN A 105 2.80 -12.26 -5.71
CA GLN A 105 3.69 -11.81 -6.78
C GLN A 105 2.96 -11.70 -8.12
N SER A 106 2.20 -12.74 -8.52
CA SER A 106 1.38 -12.71 -9.73
C SER A 106 0.35 -11.58 -9.69
N LYS A 107 -0.27 -11.34 -8.53
CA LYS A 107 -1.26 -10.27 -8.39
C LYS A 107 -0.63 -8.87 -8.48
N ILE A 108 0.55 -8.68 -7.91
CA ILE A 108 1.31 -7.43 -8.05
C ILE A 108 1.56 -7.16 -9.54
N LEU A 109 2.10 -8.15 -10.26
CA LEU A 109 2.39 -8.02 -11.70
C LEU A 109 1.13 -7.69 -12.51
N GLU A 110 0.02 -8.37 -12.25
CA GLU A 110 -1.26 -8.12 -12.92
C GLU A 110 -1.71 -6.65 -12.76
N VAL A 111 -1.58 -6.07 -11.55
CA VAL A 111 -2.01 -4.70 -11.28
C VAL A 111 -1.02 -3.67 -11.80
N GLU A 112 0.28 -3.95 -11.75
CA GLU A 112 1.31 -3.11 -12.36
C GLU A 112 1.08 -3.00 -13.88
N SER A 113 0.87 -4.14 -14.57
CA SER A 113 0.55 -4.16 -16.00
C SER A 113 -0.77 -3.44 -16.32
N LEU A 114 -1.83 -3.65 -15.53
CA LEU A 114 -3.11 -2.96 -15.72
C LEU A 114 -2.98 -1.43 -15.66
N THR A 115 -2.05 -0.92 -14.86
CA THR A 115 -1.89 0.52 -14.60
C THR A 115 -0.68 1.14 -15.29
N GLU A 116 0.03 0.38 -16.13
CA GLU A 116 1.33 0.80 -16.67
C GLU A 116 1.26 2.05 -17.57
N GLY A 117 0.17 2.19 -18.33
CA GLY A 117 -0.08 3.30 -19.24
C GLY A 117 -0.70 4.53 -18.58
N ASN A 118 -0.97 4.48 -17.27
CA ASN A 118 -1.56 5.60 -16.57
C ASN A 118 -0.54 6.75 -16.40
N SER A 119 -1.01 7.97 -16.65
CA SER A 119 -0.19 9.18 -16.72
C SER A 119 -0.38 10.14 -15.55
N GLY A 120 -1.28 9.82 -14.62
CA GLY A 120 -1.49 10.60 -13.40
C GLY A 120 -0.48 10.24 -12.31
N LEU A 121 -0.92 10.27 -11.05
CA LEU A 121 -0.07 9.97 -9.90
C LEU A 121 0.55 8.57 -10.03
N THR A 122 1.86 8.47 -9.82
CA THR A 122 2.55 7.19 -9.61
C THR A 122 2.56 6.86 -8.12
N LEU A 123 1.82 5.83 -7.73
CA LEU A 123 1.85 5.25 -6.39
C LEU A 123 2.94 4.18 -6.34
N VAL A 124 3.95 4.40 -5.51
CA VAL A 124 5.03 3.44 -5.24
C VAL A 124 4.81 2.82 -3.87
N VAL A 125 4.67 1.50 -3.81
CA VAL A 125 4.67 0.75 -2.55
C VAL A 125 6.06 0.16 -2.35
N ALA A 126 6.72 0.56 -1.26
CA ALA A 126 8.04 0.11 -0.87
C ALA A 126 7.98 -0.87 0.31
#